data_AF-A0A8S2FME5-F1
#
_entry.id   AF-A0A8S2FME5-F1
#
_cell.length_a   1.000
_cell.length_b   1.000
_cell.length_c   1.000
_cell.angle_alpha   90.00
_cell.angle_beta   90.00
_cell.angle_gamma   90.00
#
_symmetry.space_group_name_H-M   'P 1'
#
loop_
_entity.id
_entity.type
_entity.pdbx_description
1 polymer ?
#
loop_
_entity_poly.entity_id
_entity_poly.type
_entity_poly.pdbx_seq_one_letter_code
_entity_poly.pdbx_strand_id
1 'polypeptide(L)' 'IPTPVLSSRVTEWNKVISDVVKSNNCKLVNLFAHWKELERHPEYISFDGFHPSSDGYKRLAQVFYDVYSK' A
#
# COMPACT_ATOMS: atom_id res chain seq x y z
N ILE A 1 3.55 17.80 -7.92
CA ILE A 1 2.50 17.16 -8.75
C ILE A 1 1.17 17.49 -8.08
N PRO A 2 0.16 18.04 -8.78
CA PRO A 2 -1.16 18.25 -8.19
C PRO A 2 -1.70 16.92 -7.63
N THR A 3 -2.19 16.93 -6.39
CA THR A 3 -2.66 15.72 -5.67
C THR A 3 -3.63 14.86 -6.49
N PRO A 4 -4.59 15.42 -7.27
CA PRO A 4 -5.49 14.61 -8.10
C PRO A 4 -4.76 13.84 -9.22
N VAL A 5 -3.76 14.45 -9.85
CA VAL A 5 -2.96 13.81 -10.91
C VAL A 5 -2.15 12.66 -10.30
N LEU A 6 -1.55 12.86 -9.12
CA LEU A 6 -0.82 11.82 -8.43
C LEU A 6 -1.73 10.63 -8.07
N SER A 7 -2.91 10.89 -7.50
CA SER A 7 -3.87 9.84 -7.14
C SER A 7 -4.39 9.06 -8.36
N SER A 8 -4.64 9.73 -9.48
CA SER A 8 -5.01 9.07 -10.74
C SER A 8 -3.91 8.13 -11.21
N ARG A 9 -2.65 8.61 -11.22
CA ARG A 9 -1.50 7.78 -11.60
C ARG A 9 -1.36 6.57 -10.69
N VAL A 10 -1.38 6.74 -9.37
CA VAL A 10 -1.30 5.61 -8.43
C VAL A 10 -2.40 4.58 -8.70
N THR A 11 -3.63 5.03 -8.99
CA THR A 11 -4.75 4.15 -9.33
C THR A 11 -4.53 3.41 -10.65
N GLU A 12 -4.06 4.10 -11.69
CA GLU A 12 -3.72 3.51 -13.00
C GLU A 12 -2.64 2.42 -12.85
N TRP A 13 -1.56 2.73 -12.13
CA TRP A 13 -0.47 1.78 -11.86
C TRP A 13 -0.96 0.55 -11.08
N ASN A 14 -1.72 0.76 -9.99
CA ASN A 14 -2.25 -0.34 -9.19
C ASN A 14 -3.20 -1.24 -9.98
N LYS A 15 -3.99 -0.66 -10.91
CA LYS A 15 -4.83 -1.44 -11.82
C LYS A 15 -3.99 -2.36 -12.71
N VAL A 16 -2.96 -1.83 -13.36
CA VAL A 16 -2.07 -2.63 -14.24
C VAL A 16 -1.38 -3.75 -13.45
N ILE A 17 -0.87 -3.45 -12.25
CA ILE A 17 -0.25 -4.47 -11.38
C ILE A 17 -1.25 -5.58 -11.02
N SER A 18 -2.48 -5.20 -10.63
CA SER A 18 -3.54 -6.18 -10.33
C SER A 18 -3.86 -7.08 -11.54
N ASP A 19 -3.97 -6.50 -12.73
CA ASP A 19 -4.27 -7.24 -13.95
C ASP A 19 -3.14 -8.24 -14.31
N VAL A 20 -1.89 -7.82 -14.17
CA VAL A 20 -0.70 -8.70 -14.36
C VAL A 20 -0.64 -9.81 -13.32
N VAL A 21 -0.91 -9.53 -12.06
CA VAL A 21 -0.90 -10.55 -11.00
C VAL A 21 -1.97 -11.62 -11.26
N LYS A 22 -3.17 -11.21 -11.69
CA LYS A 22 -4.25 -12.14 -12.04
C LYS A 22 -3.89 -13.03 -13.22
N SER A 23 -3.30 -12.48 -14.29
CA SER A 23 -2.95 -13.27 -15.48
C SER A 23 -1.82 -14.27 -15.23
N ASN A 24 -0.97 -14.01 -14.24
CA ASN A 24 0.16 -14.87 -13.87
C ASN A 24 -0.13 -15.77 -12.65
N ASN A 25 -1.38 -15.84 -12.18
CA ASN A 25 -1.77 -16.62 -11.00
C ASN A 25 -0.88 -16.35 -9.76
N CYS A 26 -0.44 -15.11 -9.60
CA CYS A 26 0.35 -14.67 -8.45
C CYS A 26 -0.56 -14.16 -7.32
N LYS A 27 0.02 -13.97 -6.12
CA LYS A 27 -0.70 -13.40 -4.97
C LYS A 27 -0.42 -11.91 -4.87
N LEU A 28 -1.46 -11.08 -4.80
CA LEU A 28 -1.33 -9.62 -4.65
C LEU A 28 -1.50 -9.21 -3.19
N VAL A 29 -0.51 -8.50 -2.64
CA VAL A 29 -0.64 -7.77 -1.38
C VAL A 29 -1.06 -6.33 -1.68
N ASN A 30 -2.34 -6.01 -1.51
CA ASN A 30 -2.89 -4.69 -1.87
C ASN A 30 -2.72 -3.67 -0.73
N LEU A 31 -1.54 -3.08 -0.62
CA LEU A 31 -1.25 -2.04 0.38
C LEU A 31 -2.13 -0.80 0.22
N PHE A 32 -2.50 -0.45 -1.02
CA PHE A 32 -3.37 0.70 -1.29
C PHE A 32 -4.75 0.55 -0.65
N ALA A 33 -5.28 -0.66 -0.44
CA ALA A 33 -6.55 -0.84 0.26
C ALA A 33 -6.51 -0.37 1.73
N HIS A 34 -5.32 -0.20 2.32
CA HIS A 34 -5.12 0.15 3.71
C HIS A 34 -4.77 1.64 3.93
N TRP A 35 -4.58 2.45 2.88
CA TRP A 35 -4.01 3.81 3.01
C TRP A 35 -4.76 4.73 3.98
N LYS A 36 -6.08 4.58 4.10
CA LYS A 36 -6.91 5.39 5.02
C LYS A 36 -6.62 5.12 6.50
N GLU A 37 -5.89 4.07 6.84
CA GLU A 37 -5.47 3.84 8.23
C GLU A 37 -4.48 4.91 8.71
N LEU A 38 -3.74 5.54 7.78
CA LEU A 38 -2.79 6.61 8.08
C LEU A 38 -3.47 7.87 8.64
N GLU A 39 -4.75 8.10 8.34
CA GLU A 39 -5.52 9.20 8.94
C GLU A 39 -5.67 9.05 10.46
N ARG A 40 -5.68 7.80 10.95
CA ARG A 40 -5.80 7.46 12.37
C ARG A 40 -4.47 7.09 13.02
N HIS A 41 -3.47 6.76 12.20
CA HIS A 41 -2.14 6.34 12.61
C HIS A 41 -1.05 7.17 11.93
N PRO A 42 -0.97 8.49 12.23
CA PRO A 42 0.08 9.34 11.67
C PRO A 42 1.49 8.86 12.08
N GLU A 43 1.62 8.14 13.20
CA GLU A 43 2.86 7.53 13.68
C GLU A 43 3.42 6.45 12.75
N TYR A 44 2.64 5.94 11.79
CA TYR A 44 3.13 4.99 10.80
C TYR A 44 3.99 5.63 9.71
N ILE A 45 4.02 6.96 9.61
CA ILE A 45 4.87 7.69 8.67
C ILE A 45 6.07 8.28 9.43
N SER A 46 7.25 8.17 8.83
CA SER A 46 8.50 8.67 9.40
C SER A 46 8.57 10.20 9.33
N PHE A 47 9.59 10.79 9.96
CA PHE A 47 9.79 12.24 9.98
C PHE A 47 9.99 12.86 8.58
N ASP A 48 10.35 12.07 7.57
CA ASP A 48 10.49 12.53 6.19
C ASP A 48 9.14 12.71 5.47
N GLY A 49 8.03 12.37 6.13
CA GLY A 49 6.68 12.53 5.60
C GLY A 49 6.36 11.58 4.46
N PHE A 50 7.17 10.54 4.23
CA PHE A 50 6.98 9.62 3.12
C PHE A 50 7.22 8.15 3.47
N HIS A 51 8.37 7.81 4.03
CA HIS A 51 8.69 6.43 4.35
C HIS A 51 7.91 5.95 5.57
N PRO A 52 7.62 4.64 5.69
CA PRO A 52 7.09 4.08 6.92
C PRO A 52 8.05 4.29 8.09
N SER A 53 7.50 4.56 9.27
CA SER A 53 8.24 4.46 10.52
C SER A 53 8.49 2.99 10.89
N SER A 54 9.17 2.74 12.02
CA SER A 54 9.30 1.37 12.54
C SER A 54 7.94 0.70 12.79
N ASP A 55 6.96 1.45 13.30
CA ASP A 55 5.62 0.93 13.54
C ASP A 55 4.82 0.78 12.23
N GLY A 56 5.04 1.68 11.26
CA GLY A 56 4.54 1.51 9.90
C GLY A 56 5.04 0.23 9.23
N TYR A 57 6.34 -0.08 9.35
CA TYR A 57 6.89 -1.34 8.83
C TYR A 57 6.33 -2.58 9.52
N LYS A 58 6.08 -2.54 10.84
CA LYS A 58 5.39 -3.64 11.54
C LYS A 58 3.97 -3.84 11.00
N ARG A 59 3.24 -2.75 10.77
CA ARG A 59 1.90 -2.82 10.20
C ARG A 59 1.92 -3.40 8.79
N LEU A 60 2.85 -2.98 7.95
CA LEU A 60 3.04 -3.58 6.61
C LEU A 60 3.35 -5.07 6.71
N ALA A 61 4.24 -5.49 7.60
CA ALA A 61 4.55 -6.90 7.82
C ALA A 61 3.30 -7.71 8.18
N GLN A 62 2.39 -7.16 8.99
CA GLN A 62 1.10 -7.80 9.28
C GLN A 62 0.22 -7.93 8.03
N VAL A 63 0.12 -6.88 7.19
CA VAL A 63 -0.66 -6.96 5.92
C VAL A 63 -0.11 -8.07 5.02
N PHE A 64 1.21 -8.21 4.92
CA PHE A 64 1.83 -9.31 4.19
C PHE A 64 1.49 -10.66 4.82
N TYR A 65 1.66 -10.78 6.14
CA TYR A 65 1.36 -12.01 6.87
C TYR A 65 -0.08 -12.47 6.61
N ASP A 66 -1.07 -11.58 6.74
CA ASP A 66 -2.50 -11.89 6.53
C ASP A 66 -2.81 -12.43 5.12
N VAL A 67 -2.01 -12.05 4.12
CA VAL A 67 -2.15 -12.52 2.74
C VAL A 67 -1.45 -13.87 2.55
N TYR A 68 -0.30 -14.10 3.17
CA TYR A 68 0.48 -15.33 2.98
C TYR A 68 0.14 -16.46 3.96
N SER A 69 -0.46 -16.16 5.11
CA SER A 69 -0.88 -17.14 6.11
C SER A 69 -2.27 -17.74 5.86
N LYS A 70 -2.96 -17.27 4.82
CA LYS A 70 -4.22 -17.81 4.29
C LYS A 70 -3.95 -18.57 2.99
#